data_AF-A0A523WF44-F1
#
_entry.id   AF-A0A523WF44-F1
#
_cell.length_a   1.000
_cell.length_b   1.000
_cell.length_c   1.000
_cell.angle_alpha   90.00
_cell.angle_beta   90.00
_cell.angle_gamma   90.00
#
_symmetry.space_group_name_H-M   'P 1'
#
loop_
_entity.id
_entity.type
_entity.pdbx_description
1 polymer ?
#
loop_
_entity_poly.entity_id
_entity_poly.type
_entity_poly.pdbx_seq_one_letter_code
_entity_poly.pdbx_strand_id
1 'polypeptide(L)'
;MFLTLRDAQHLCWKSFRKINDKLDPVRGKGWTPSVMVTELLEEAGEIAAAVKGLEGFKPSEKPKTKEILATDLSNLLYIIFVLAENYGINLEEAFAQTVNDYILKFIS
;
A
#
# COMPACT_ATOMS: atom_id res chain seq x y z
N MET A 1 18.54 -4.97 -13.53
CA MET A 1 18.61 -5.20 -12.08
C MET A 1 17.20 -5.54 -11.63
N PHE A 2 16.98 -6.73 -11.06
CA PHE A 2 15.69 -7.09 -10.49
C PHE A 2 15.60 -6.47 -9.10
N LEU A 3 14.48 -5.80 -8.81
CA LEU A 3 14.18 -5.23 -7.51
C LEU A 3 13.47 -6.31 -6.68
N THR A 4 13.98 -6.62 -5.49
CA THR A 4 13.27 -7.51 -4.55
C THR A 4 12.08 -6.79 -3.91
N LEU A 5 11.18 -7.52 -3.23
CA LEU A 5 10.09 -6.89 -2.49
C LEU A 5 10.66 -6.04 -1.35
N ARG A 6 11.71 -6.56 -0.70
CA ARG A 6 12.44 -5.83 0.34
C ARG A 6 13.09 -4.55 -0.19
N ASP A 7 13.70 -4.59 -1.38
CA ASP A 7 14.27 -3.38 -2.00
C ASP A 7 13.19 -2.34 -2.32
N ALA A 8 12.01 -2.78 -2.78
CA ALA A 8 10.86 -1.93 -3.03
C ALA A 8 10.36 -1.26 -1.73
N GLN A 9 10.24 -2.04 -0.67
CA GLN A 9 9.87 -1.56 0.65
C GLN A 9 10.84 -0.47 1.15
N HIS A 10 12.15 -0.71 1.09
CA HIS A 10 13.18 0.26 1.47
C HIS A 10 13.13 1.54 0.63
N LEU A 11 12.91 1.41 -0.68
CA LEU A 11 12.79 2.54 -1.58
C LEU A 11 11.58 3.42 -1.20
N CYS A 12 10.45 2.80 -0.87
CA CYS A 12 9.24 3.51 -0.46
C CYS A 12 9.47 4.26 0.85
N TRP A 13 10.08 3.62 1.84
CA TRP A 13 10.42 4.26 3.11
C TRP A 13 11.40 5.42 2.96
N LYS A 14 12.46 5.25 2.17
CA LYS A 14 13.40 6.34 1.88
C LYS A 14 12.72 7.54 1.23
N SER A 15 11.79 7.29 0.32
CA SER A 15 11.01 8.33 -0.34
C SER A 15 10.04 9.00 0.64
N PHE A 16 9.36 8.22 1.48
CA PHE A 16 8.46 8.69 2.52
C PHE A 16 9.18 9.62 3.51
N ARG A 17 10.35 9.20 4.01
CA ARG A 17 11.19 10.02 4.90
C ARG A 17 11.63 11.31 4.23
N LYS A 18 12.14 11.24 2.99
CA LYS A 18 12.58 12.43 2.24
C LYS A 18 11.46 13.47 2.07
N ILE A 19 10.21 13.02 1.90
CA ILE A 19 9.04 13.90 1.78
C ILE A 19 8.67 14.47 3.16
N ASN A 20 8.47 13.62 4.15
CA ASN A 20 7.97 14.05 5.46
C ASN A 20 9.01 14.81 6.29
N ASP A 21 10.31 14.54 6.14
CA ASP A 21 11.38 15.36 6.75
C ASP A 21 11.29 16.84 6.29
N LYS A 22 10.71 17.11 5.12
CA LYS A 22 10.45 18.48 4.62
C LYS A 22 9.07 19.02 5.01
N LEU A 23 8.06 18.16 5.06
CA LEU A 23 6.66 18.58 5.27
C LEU A 23 6.27 18.65 6.74
N ASP A 24 6.84 17.80 7.61
CA ASP A 24 6.49 17.72 9.02
C ASP A 24 6.74 19.05 9.77
N PRO A 25 7.86 19.78 9.55
CA PRO A 25 8.05 21.09 10.15
C PRO A 25 7.01 22.13 9.71
N VAL A 26 6.53 22.04 8.47
CA VAL A 26 5.52 22.95 7.90
C VAL A 26 4.12 22.60 8.39
N ARG A 27 3.81 21.30 8.51
CA ARG A 27 2.53 20.79 8.99
C ARG A 27 2.39 20.91 10.52
N GLY A 28 3.51 21.05 11.25
CA GLY A 28 3.56 21.07 12.71
C GLY A 28 3.26 19.70 13.35
N LYS A 29 3.11 18.66 12.54
CA LYS A 29 2.84 17.28 12.95
C LYS A 29 3.35 16.32 11.89
N GLY A 30 3.97 15.23 12.35
CA GLY A 30 4.38 14.13 11.49
C GLY A 30 3.32 13.05 11.37
N TRP A 31 3.61 12.07 10.51
CA TRP A 31 2.77 10.89 10.38
C TRP A 31 2.97 9.97 11.58
N THR A 32 1.89 9.71 12.30
CA THR A 32 1.84 8.65 13.32
C THR A 32 1.38 7.33 12.69
N PRO A 33 1.58 6.18 13.36
CA PRO A 33 1.04 4.91 12.87
C PRO A 33 -0.48 4.95 12.67
N SER A 34 -1.21 5.69 13.50
CA SER A 34 -2.66 5.89 13.31
C SER A 34 -2.98 6.64 12.01
N VAL A 35 -2.17 7.64 11.64
CA VAL A 35 -2.32 8.34 10.35
C VAL A 35 -2.01 7.39 9.19
N MET A 36 -0.95 6.58 9.29
CA MET A 36 -0.60 5.60 8.26
C MET A 36 -1.71 4.56 8.04
N VAL A 37 -2.34 4.07 9.12
CA VAL A 37 -3.47 3.13 9.02
C VAL A 37 -4.72 3.81 8.45
N THR A 38 -4.94 5.09 8.75
CA THR A 38 -6.07 5.85 8.16
C THR A 38 -5.88 6.00 6.65
N GLU A 39 -4.67 6.31 6.19
CA GLU A 39 -4.32 6.36 4.77
C GLU A 39 -4.53 5.00 4.08
N LEU A 40 -4.14 3.90 4.75
CA LEU A 40 -4.39 2.55 4.24
C LEU A 40 -5.89 2.29 4.01
N LEU A 41 -6.75 2.76 4.92
CA LEU A 41 -8.21 2.64 4.76
C LEU A 41 -8.75 3.51 3.64
N GLU A 42 -8.18 4.70 3.43
CA GLU A 42 -8.54 5.60 2.33
C GLU A 42 -8.24 4.94 0.98
N GLU A 43 -7.03 4.41 0.78
CA GLU A 43 -6.65 3.72 -0.45
C GLU A 43 -7.47 2.45 -0.69
N ALA A 44 -7.79 1.69 0.36
CA ALA A 44 -8.70 0.55 0.25
C ALA A 44 -10.12 0.96 -0.20
N GLY A 45 -10.58 2.12 0.23
CA GLY A 45 -11.85 2.72 -0.20
C GLY A 45 -11.86 3.08 -1.69
N GLU A 46 -10.76 3.67 -2.18
CA GLU A 46 -10.60 3.98 -3.61
C GLU A 46 -10.56 2.73 -4.48
N ILE A 47 -9.85 1.68 -4.05
CA ILE A 47 -9.86 0.37 -4.72
C ILE A 47 -11.28 -0.18 -4.79
N ALA A 48 -12.03 -0.15 -3.68
CA ALA A 48 -13.41 -0.63 -3.66
C ALA A 48 -14.31 0.17 -4.61
N ALA A 49 -14.10 1.49 -4.71
CA ALA A 49 -14.82 2.34 -5.65
C ALA A 49 -14.44 2.05 -7.11
N ALA A 50 -13.17 1.80 -7.39
CA ALA A 50 -12.67 1.45 -8.72
C ALA A 50 -13.24 0.10 -9.21
N VAL A 51 -13.21 -0.93 -8.35
CA VAL A 51 -13.78 -2.26 -8.64
C VAL A 51 -15.27 -2.17 -8.91
N LYS A 52 -16.05 -1.49 -8.06
CA LYS A 52 -17.49 -1.28 -8.28
C LYS A 52 -17.79 -0.57 -9.60
N GLY A 53 -16.94 0.38 -9.98
CA GLY A 53 -17.04 1.06 -11.27
C GLY A 53 -16.79 0.12 -12.45
N LEU A 54 -15.74 -0.70 -12.38
CA LEU A 54 -15.39 -1.70 -13.40
C LEU A 54 -16.46 -2.79 -13.54
N GLU A 55 -17.12 -3.16 -12.44
CA GLU A 55 -18.20 -4.15 -12.41
C GLU A 55 -19.58 -3.57 -12.78
N GLY A 56 -19.69 -2.25 -12.99
CA GLY A 56 -20.93 -1.59 -13.39
C GLY A 56 -21.93 -1.33 -12.26
N PHE A 57 -21.55 -1.51 -10.99
CA PHE A 57 -22.41 -1.30 -9.81
C PHE A 57 -22.55 0.16 -9.39
N LYS A 58 -21.76 1.08 -9.97
CA LYS A 58 -21.84 2.52 -9.68
C LYS A 58 -21.88 3.32 -10.99
N PRO A 59 -22.90 4.17 -11.22
CA PRO A 59 -22.82 5.18 -12.26
C PRO A 59 -21.66 6.11 -11.88
N SER A 60 -20.58 6.03 -12.64
CA SER A 60 -19.40 6.85 -12.39
C SER A 60 -19.45 8.06 -13.31
N GLU A 61 -19.42 9.26 -12.73
CA GLU A 61 -19.28 10.50 -13.51
C GLU A 61 -17.93 10.56 -14.25
N LYS A 62 -16.95 9.75 -13.79
CA LYS A 62 -15.64 9.55 -14.41
C LYS A 62 -15.42 8.07 -14.65
N PRO A 63 -15.02 7.64 -15.86
CA PRO A 63 -14.75 6.24 -16.14
C PRO A 63 -13.70 5.69 -15.17
N LYS A 64 -14.08 4.70 -14.35
CA LYS A 64 -13.13 3.92 -13.55
C LYS A 64 -12.51 2.87 -14.47
N THR A 65 -11.19 2.95 -14.67
CA THR A 65 -10.44 2.10 -15.60
C THR A 65 -9.47 1.18 -14.87
N LYS A 66 -8.89 0.21 -15.58
CA LYS A 66 -7.86 -0.69 -15.01
C LYS A 66 -6.61 0.09 -14.59
N GLU A 67 -6.30 1.20 -15.24
CA GLU A 67 -5.18 2.08 -14.92
C GLU A 67 -5.40 2.80 -13.58
N ILE A 68 -6.64 3.21 -13.30
CA ILE A 68 -7.01 3.77 -11.99
C ILE A 68 -6.87 2.71 -10.91
N LEU A 69 -7.43 1.51 -11.12
CA LEU A 69 -7.28 0.41 -10.17
C LEU A 69 -5.81 0.05 -9.91
N ALA A 70 -4.97 0.04 -10.95
CA ALA A 70 -3.54 -0.20 -10.80
C ALA A 70 -2.84 0.88 -9.95
N THR A 71 -3.26 2.14 -10.09
CA THR A 71 -2.76 3.27 -9.30
C THR A 71 -3.16 3.10 -7.82
N ASP A 72 -4.44 2.85 -7.56
CA ASP A 72 -4.97 2.72 -6.19
C ASP A 72 -4.35 1.48 -5.48
N LEU A 73 -4.18 0.37 -6.19
CA LEU A 73 -3.44 -0.80 -5.69
C LEU A 73 -1.97 -0.47 -5.36
N SER A 74 -1.33 0.36 -6.18
CA SER A 74 0.06 0.78 -5.95
C SER A 74 0.19 1.69 -4.74
N ASN A 75 -0.77 2.61 -4.53
CA ASN A 75 -0.80 3.46 -3.34
C ASN A 75 -1.03 2.65 -2.07
N LEU A 76 -1.95 1.68 -2.11
CA LEU A 76 -2.17 0.77 -0.98
C LEU A 76 -0.90 -0.02 -0.65
N LEU A 77 -0.19 -0.52 -1.67
CA LEU A 77 1.09 -1.21 -1.47
C LEU A 77 2.16 -0.29 -0.88
N TYR A 78 2.23 0.97 -1.36
CA TYR A 78 3.15 1.97 -0.84
C TYR A 78 2.96 2.21 0.66
N ILE A 79 1.73 2.41 1.12
CA ILE A 79 1.47 2.67 2.54
C ILE A 79 1.69 1.42 3.40
N ILE A 80 1.44 0.22 2.88
CA ILE A 80 1.79 -1.05 3.55
C ILE A 80 3.31 -1.14 3.77
N PHE A 81 4.12 -0.81 2.75
CA PHE A 81 5.58 -0.79 2.89
C PHE A 81 6.06 0.24 3.91
N VAL A 82 5.49 1.45 3.89
CA VAL A 82 5.82 2.49 4.87
C VAL A 82 5.48 2.04 6.29
N LEU A 83 4.32 1.41 6.49
CA LEU A 83 3.88 0.91 7.78
C LEU A 83 4.79 -0.22 8.29
N ALA A 84 5.16 -1.15 7.41
CA ALA A 84 6.07 -2.24 7.75
C ALA A 84 7.45 -1.74 8.18
N GLU A 85 8.05 -0.81 7.43
CA GLU A 85 9.34 -0.19 7.81
C GLU A 85 9.25 0.59 9.12
N ASN A 86 8.14 1.31 9.34
CA ASN A 86 7.91 2.00 10.61
C ASN A 86 7.94 1.06 11.82
N TYR A 87 7.57 -0.21 11.66
CA TYR A 87 7.61 -1.25 12.70
C TYR A 87 8.80 -2.21 12.58
N GLY A 88 9.72 -2.00 11.64
CA GLY A 88 10.88 -2.87 11.42
C GLY A 88 10.53 -4.27 10.91
N ILE A 89 9.43 -4.41 10.17
CA ILE A 89 8.95 -5.69 9.64
C ILE A 89 9.53 -5.93 8.24
N ASN A 90 10.16 -7.09 8.03
CA ASN A 90 10.54 -7.54 6.69
C ASN A 90 9.34 -8.22 5.99
N LEU A 91 8.64 -7.50 5.11
CA LEU A 91 7.47 -8.07 4.44
C LEU A 91 7.81 -9.17 3.45
N GLU A 92 9.01 -9.21 2.88
CA GLU A 92 9.38 -10.27 1.93
C GLU A 92 9.40 -11.64 2.62
N GLU A 93 10.04 -11.71 3.79
CA GLU A 93 10.07 -12.92 4.61
C GLU A 93 8.67 -13.29 5.13
N ALA A 94 7.92 -12.32 5.67
CA ALA A 94 6.57 -12.54 6.19
C ALA A 94 5.59 -12.98 5.09
N PHE A 95 5.69 -12.40 3.90
CA PHE A 95 4.84 -12.76 2.76
C PHE A 95 5.18 -14.15 2.22
N ALA A 96 6.47 -14.48 2.08
CA ALA A 96 6.91 -15.80 1.64
C ALA A 96 6.38 -16.90 2.59
N GLN A 97 6.45 -16.67 3.92
CA GLN A 97 5.87 -17.59 4.89
C GLN A 97 4.36 -17.74 4.71
N THR A 98 3.65 -16.63 4.56
CA THR A 98 2.19 -16.64 4.35
C THR A 98 1.80 -17.47 3.12
N VAL A 99 2.51 -17.29 2.00
CA VAL A 99 2.25 -18.07 0.77
C VAL A 99 2.51 -19.56 0.99
N ASN A 100 3.59 -19.94 1.66
CA ASN A 100 3.87 -21.34 1.99
C ASN A 100 2.75 -21.95 2.86
N ASP A 101 2.25 -21.20 3.85
CA ASP A 101 1.17 -21.64 4.72
C ASP A 101 -0.14 -21.86 3.94
N TYR A 102 -0.44 -21.00 2.95
CA TYR A 102 -1.57 -21.20 2.04
C TYR A 102 -1.43 -22.49 1.21
N ILE A 103 -0.24 -22.76 0.68
CA ILE A 103 0.01 -23.99 -0.09
C ILE A 103 -0.25 -25.21 0.78
N LEU A 104 0.32 -25.25 1.99
CA LEU A 104 0.10 -26.36 2.93
C LEU A 104 -1.38 -26.50 3.28
N LYS A 105 -2.05 -25.41 3.63
CA LYS A 105 -3.45 -25.45 4.05
C LYS A 105 -4.42 -26.04 3.02
N PHE A 106 -4.16 -25.83 1.73
CA PHE A 106 -5.12 -26.20 0.66
C PHE A 106 -4.66 -27.35 -0.23
N ILE A 107 -3.37 -27.72 -0.22
CA ILE A 107 -2.81 -28.72 -1.13
C ILE A 107 -2.20 -29.93 -0.40
N SER A 108 -1.80 -29.82 0.87
CA SER A 108 -1.27 -30.95 1.66
C SER A 108 -2.31 -31.56 2.59
#